data_AF-A0A3N6FMJ3-F1
#
_entry.id   AF-A0A3N6FMJ3-F1
#
_cell.length_a   1.000
_cell.length_b   1.000
_cell.length_c   1.000
_cell.angle_alpha   90.00
_cell.angle_beta   90.00
_cell.angle_gamma   90.00
#
_symmetry.space_group_name_H-M   'P 1'
#
loop_
_entity.id
_entity.type
_entity.pdbx_description
1 polymer ?
#
loop_
_entity_poly.entity_id
_entity_poly.type
_entity_poly.pdbx_seq_one_letter_code
_entity_poly.pdbx_strand_id
1 'polypeptide(L)' 'MFEFFTDHGKQTVAASQDEAIALGHDFIGTKHILLGLLTVPERHALKGLAALQADPAALRETVLAQTAPEGS' A
#
# COMPACT_ATOMS: atom_id res chain seq x y z
N MET A 1 -9.96 -7.41 -15.30
CA MET A 1 -10.11 -6.29 -14.33
C MET A 1 -8.92 -5.32 -14.35
N PHE A 2 -7.66 -5.77 -14.22
CA PHE A 2 -6.49 -4.88 -14.24
C PHE A 2 -5.72 -4.88 -15.58
N GLU A 3 -6.42 -5.05 -16.71
CA GLU A 3 -5.79 -5.23 -18.03
C GLU A 3 -5.00 -4.01 -18.51
N PHE A 4 -5.34 -2.82 -18.01
CA PHE A 4 -4.66 -1.57 -18.36
C PHE A 4 -3.56 -1.15 -17.38
N PHE A 5 -3.28 -1.96 -16.36
CA PHE A 5 -2.22 -1.65 -15.39
C PHE A 5 -0.90 -2.28 -15.83
N THR A 6 0.20 -1.62 -15.48
CA THR A 6 1.53 -2.24 -15.58
C THR A 6 1.59 -3.47 -14.66
N ASP A 7 2.53 -4.38 -14.90
CA ASP A 7 2.65 -5.58 -14.07
C ASP A 7 2.95 -5.25 -12.60
N HIS A 8 3.76 -4.21 -12.35
CA HIS A 8 3.93 -3.68 -11.00
C HIS A 8 2.62 -3.11 -10.43
N GLY A 9 1.84 -2.37 -11.21
CA GLY A 9 0.55 -1.85 -10.76
C GLY A 9 -0.43 -2.96 -10.38
N LYS A 10 -0.46 -4.06 -11.13
CA LYS A 10 -1.26 -5.26 -10.79
C LYS A 10 -0.79 -5.88 -9.47
N GLN A 11 0.52 -6.04 -9.30
CA GLN A 11 1.12 -6.59 -8.08
C GLN A 11 0.85 -5.69 -6.86
N THR A 12 0.96 -4.36 -7.02
CA THR A 12 0.63 -3.39 -5.96
C THR A 12 -0.81 -3.54 -5.50
N VAL A 13 -1.77 -3.67 -6.42
CA VAL A 13 -3.18 -3.84 -6.03
C VAL A 13 -3.42 -5.19 -5.35
N ALA A 14 -2.80 -6.27 -5.82
CA ALA A 14 -2.85 -7.57 -5.15
C ALA A 14 -2.28 -7.48 -3.72
N ALA A 15 -1.10 -6.87 -3.55
CA ALA A 15 -0.51 -6.65 -2.23
C ALA A 15 -1.39 -5.76 -1.33
N SER A 16 -2.10 -4.80 -1.90
CA SER A 16 -3.05 -3.96 -1.14
C SER A 16 -4.24 -4.77 -0.62
N GLN A 17 -4.71 -5.75 -1.39
CA GLN A 17 -5.74 -6.68 -0.95
C GLN A 17 -5.23 -7.57 0.19
N ASP A 18 -4.00 -8.06 0.09
CA ASP A 18 -3.37 -8.87 1.14
C ASP A 18 -3.24 -8.08 2.45
N GLU A 19 -2.86 -6.80 2.38
CA GLU A 19 -2.78 -5.91 3.54
C GLU A 19 -4.16 -5.66 4.16
N ALA A 20 -5.21 -5.44 3.35
CA ALA A 20 -6.58 -5.31 3.84
C ALA A 20 -7.05 -6.58 4.58
N ILE A 21 -6.77 -7.77 4.02
CA ILE A 21 -7.10 -9.05 4.64
C ILE A 21 -6.32 -9.24 5.94
N ALA A 22 -5.01 -8.94 5.95
CA ALA A 22 -4.17 -9.05 7.14
C ALA A 22 -4.63 -8.15 8.29
N LEU A 23 -5.23 -7.01 7.95
CA LEU A 23 -5.81 -6.05 8.90
C LEU A 23 -7.27 -6.33 9.26
N GLY A 24 -7.91 -7.33 8.62
CA GLY A 24 -9.30 -7.68 8.86
C GLY A 24 -10.31 -6.68 8.31
N HIS A 25 -9.96 -5.97 7.23
CA HIS A 25 -10.82 -4.98 6.58
C HIS A 25 -11.48 -5.55 5.31
N ASP A 26 -12.78 -5.36 5.18
CA ASP A 26 -13.58 -5.88 4.06
C ASP A 26 -13.49 -5.01 2.77
N PHE A 27 -12.71 -3.94 2.80
CA PHE A 27 -12.50 -3.05 1.66
C PHE A 27 -11.05 -2.59 1.54
N ILE A 28 -10.63 -2.28 0.31
CA ILE A 28 -9.33 -1.67 0.03
C ILE A 28 -9.46 -0.14 0.13
N GLY A 29 -8.98 0.42 1.24
CA GLY A 29 -8.84 1.87 1.42
C GLY A 29 -7.51 2.41 0.92
N THR A 30 -7.35 3.73 0.97
CA THR A 30 -6.10 4.42 0.55
C THR A 30 -4.87 3.96 1.34
N LYS A 31 -5.06 3.65 2.63
CA LYS A 31 -4.01 3.10 3.50
C LYS A 31 -3.50 1.75 2.99
N HIS A 32 -4.40 0.85 2.56
CA HIS A 32 -4.02 -0.45 1.99
C HIS A 32 -3.29 -0.31 0.65
N ILE A 33 -3.72 0.63 -0.19
CA ILE A 33 -3.01 0.96 -1.45
C ILE A 33 -1.58 1.42 -1.16
N LEU A 34 -1.40 2.30 -0.18
CA LEU A 34 -0.09 2.77 0.21
C LEU A 34 0.78 1.63 0.77
N LEU A 35 0.22 0.75 1.61
CA LEU A 35 0.93 -0.42 2.12
C LEU A 35 1.32 -1.39 0.98
N GLY A 36 0.41 -1.68 0.05
CA GLY A 36 0.72 -2.50 -1.12
C GLY A 36 1.79 -1.90 -2.03
N LEU A 37 1.82 -0.56 -2.15
CA LEU A 37 2.86 0.15 -2.89
C LEU A 37 4.23 0.06 -2.21
N LEU A 38 4.26 0.09 -0.87
CA LEU A 38 5.47 -0.07 -0.08
C LEU A 38 5.98 -1.52 -0.10
N THR A 39 5.08 -2.51 -0.21
CA THR A 39 5.39 -3.94 -0.29
C THR A 39 5.92 -4.35 -1.67
N VAL A 40 5.43 -3.71 -2.74
CA VAL A 40 5.91 -3.92 -4.12
C VAL A 40 6.61 -2.65 -4.61
N PRO A 41 7.83 -2.35 -4.11
CA PRO A 41 8.50 -1.12 -4.44
C PRO A 41 8.94 -1.11 -5.92
N GLU A 42 8.27 -0.29 -6.72
CA GLU A 42 8.65 0.02 -8.09
C GLU A 42 9.48 1.32 -8.13
N ARG A 43 10.38 1.45 -9.11
CA ARG A 43 11.33 2.57 -9.20
C ARG A 43 10.65 3.95 -9.16
N HIS A 44 9.49 4.14 -9.77
CA HIS A 44 8.79 5.43 -9.78
C HIS A 44 8.14 5.72 -8.42
N ALA A 45 7.56 4.71 -7.77
CA ALA A 45 7.01 4.83 -6.42
C ALA A 45 8.08 5.25 -5.42
N LEU A 46 9.24 4.56 -5.44
CA LEU A 46 10.38 4.90 -4.60
C LEU A 46 10.94 6.29 -4.88
N LYS A 47 11.01 6.71 -6.15
CA LYS A 47 11.40 8.09 -6.51
C LYS A 47 10.43 9.12 -5.95
N GLY A 48 9.13 8.85 -5.98
CA GLY A 48 8.11 9.72 -5.39
C GLY A 48 8.29 9.87 -3.88
N LEU A 49 8.47 8.75 -3.17
CA LEU A 49 8.72 8.76 -1.72
C LEU A 49 10.03 9.50 -1.38
N ALA A 50 11.10 9.28 -2.15
CA ALA A 50 12.37 9.96 -1.96
C ALA A 50 12.25 11.48 -2.19
N ALA A 51 11.46 11.93 -3.17
CA ALA A 51 11.20 13.35 -3.40
C ALA A 51 10.44 14.01 -2.23
N LEU A 52 9.66 13.22 -1.50
CA LEU A 52 8.97 13.64 -0.26
C LEU A 52 9.82 13.44 1.00
N GLN A 53 11.07 12.96 0.86
CA GLN A 53 11.95 12.59 1.98
C GLN A 53 11.29 11.60 2.96
N ALA A 54 10.39 10.77 2.45
CA ALA A 54 9.69 9.76 3.24
C ALA A 54 10.48 8.45 3.26
N ASP A 55 10.86 8.00 4.45
CA ASP A 55 11.43 6.67 4.63
C ASP A 55 10.33 5.59 4.51
N PRO A 56 10.46 4.60 3.60
CA PRO A 56 9.42 3.59 3.39
C PRO A 56 9.08 2.76 4.64
N ALA A 57 10.07 2.45 5.47
CA ALA A 57 9.84 1.63 6.66
C ALA A 57 9.12 2.42 7.75
N ALA A 58 9.57 3.65 8.03
CA ALA A 58 8.92 4.56 8.96
C ALA A 58 7.50 4.93 8.50
N LEU A 59 7.29 5.10 7.19
CA LEU A 59 5.97 5.36 6.63
C LEU A 59 5.03 4.16 6.83
N ARG A 60 5.52 2.93 6.61
CA ARG A 60 4.75 1.70 6.86
C ARG A 60 4.31 1.61 8.32
N GLU A 61 5.24 1.79 9.26
CA GLU A 61 4.96 1.83 10.71
C GLU A 61 3.89 2.87 11.04
N THR A 62 4.04 4.09 10.49
CA THR A 62 3.11 5.20 10.70
C THR A 62 1.71 4.89 10.18
N VAL A 63 1.61 4.29 9.00
CA VAL A 63 0.33 3.92 8.39
C VAL A 63 -0.35 2.82 9.21
N LEU A 64 0.40 1.79 9.61
CA LEU A 64 -0.15 0.71 10.44
C LEU A 64 -0.65 1.23 11.78
N ALA A 65 0.10 2.12 12.45
CA ALA A 65 -0.35 2.74 13.69
C ALA A 65 -1.64 3.56 13.55
N GLN A 66 -1.87 4.16 12.37
CA GLN A 66 -3.10 4.91 12.04
C GLN A 66 -4.22 4.02 11.48
N THR A 67 -3.93 2.75 11.22
CA THR A 67 -4.89 1.77 10.74
C THR A 67 -5.34 0.96 11.95
N ALA A 68 -6.14 1.60 12.82
CA ALA A 68 -6.90 0.88 13.85
C ALA A 68 -7.86 -0.12 13.18
N PRO A 69 -8.32 -1.17 13.89
CA PRO A 69 -9.38 -2.02 13.36
C PRO A 69 -10.62 -1.13 13.16
N GLU A 70 -10.95 -0.82 11.92
CA GLU A 70 -12.20 -0.14 11.58
C GLU A 70 -13.32 -1.18 11.75
N GLY A 71 -13.69 -1.44 13.01
CA GLY A 71 -14.85 -2.22 13.37
C GLY A 71 -16.08 -1.31 13.42
N SER A 72 -16.91 -1.35 12.37
CA SER A 72 -18.37 -1.15 12.41
C SER A 72 -18.99 -1.56 11.07
#